data_AF-A0A656K579-F1
#
_entry.id   AF-A0A656K579-F1
#
_cell.length_a   1.000
_cell.length_b   1.000
_cell.length_c   1.000
_cell.angle_alpha   90.00
_cell.angle_beta   90.00
_cell.angle_gamma   90.00
#
_symmetry.space_group_name_H-M   'P 1'
#
loop_
_entity.id
_entity.type
_entity.pdbx_description
1 polymer ?
#
loop_
_entity_poly.entity_id
_entity_poly.type
_entity_poly.pdbx_seq_one_letter_code
_entity_poly.pdbx_strand_id
1 'polypeptide(L)' 'MRVAPALYDTEPMKPTNTGWLIADIIKDTYAFGWSRVEIDAHLRALLDDPQWQPYIVFPGEFVAQERVVAEVAREDGKRP' A
#
# COMPACT_ATOMS: atom_id res chain seq x y z
N MET A 1 4.47 8.19 -8.41
CA MET A 1 4.22 7.28 -7.28
C MET A 1 2.75 6.90 -7.32
N ARG A 2 2.44 5.64 -7.04
CA ARG A 2 1.08 5.11 -7.02
C ARG A 2 0.88 4.40 -5.69
N VAL A 3 -0.30 4.51 -5.09
CA VAL A 3 -0.54 4.00 -3.72
C VAL A 3 -1.79 3.16 -3.66
N ALA A 4 -1.77 2.13 -2.81
CA ALA A 4 -2.91 1.25 -2.59
C ALA A 4 -3.21 1.09 -1.10
N PRO A 5 -3.96 2.01 -0.45
CA PRO A 5 -4.40 1.79 0.93
C PRO A 5 -5.35 0.60 1.04
N ALA A 6 -5.13 -0.23 2.05
CA ALA A 6 -6.08 -1.25 2.48
C ALA A 6 -6.68 -0.83 3.82
N LEU A 7 -8.00 -0.61 3.85
CA LEU A 7 -8.70 -0.01 4.97
C LEU A 7 -9.84 -0.92 5.43
N TYR A 8 -10.04 -1.04 6.75
CA TYR A 8 -11.19 -1.76 7.29
C TYR A 8 -12.48 -0.95 7.03
N ASP A 9 -13.59 -1.62 6.76
CA ASP A 9 -14.88 -1.07 6.32
C ASP A 9 -15.13 0.44 6.60
N THR A 10 -15.32 0.83 7.85
CA THR A 10 -15.70 2.21 8.22
C THR A 10 -14.51 3.15 8.44
N GLU A 11 -13.29 2.64 8.33
CA GLU A 11 -12.05 3.37 8.55
C GLU A 11 -11.84 4.56 7.58
N PRO A 12 -12.18 4.48 6.27
CA PRO A 12 -12.09 5.62 5.35
C PRO A 12 -12.98 6.80 5.74
N MET A 13 -14.05 6.56 6.51
CA MET A 13 -14.98 7.60 6.95
C MET A 13 -14.48 8.39 8.17
N LYS A 14 -13.39 7.93 8.81
CA LYS A 14 -12.84 8.60 9.99
C LYS A 14 -11.97 9.79 9.56
N PRO A 15 -12.17 11.00 10.14
CA PRO A 15 -11.38 12.18 9.78
C PRO A 15 -9.87 12.05 10.06
N THR A 16 -9.50 11.14 10.97
CA THR A 16 -8.11 10.86 11.33
C THR A 16 -7.43 9.87 10.38
N ASN A 17 -8.16 9.25 9.45
CA ASN A 17 -7.58 8.28 8.55
C ASN A 17 -6.78 8.99 7.44
N THR A 18 -5.47 8.73 7.41
CA THR A 18 -4.57 9.32 6.41
C THR A 18 -4.83 8.81 4.99
N GLY A 19 -5.51 7.68 4.83
CA GLY A 19 -5.81 7.08 3.52
C GLY A 19 -6.64 8.00 2.62
N TRP A 20 -7.60 8.73 3.17
CA TRP A 20 -8.38 9.70 2.40
C TRP A 20 -7.52 10.90 1.94
N LEU A 21 -6.66 11.42 2.81
CA LEU A 21 -5.71 12.50 2.45
C LEU A 21 -4.74 12.07 1.35
N ILE A 22 -4.24 10.82 1.42
CA ILE A 22 -3.36 10.26 0.39
C ILE A 22 -4.11 10.17 -0.95
N ALA A 23 -5.34 9.68 -0.94
CA ALA A 23 -6.15 9.54 -2.14
C ALA A 23 -6.51 10.90 -2.78
N ASP A 24 -6.70 11.94 -1.97
CA ASP A 24 -6.97 13.30 -2.44
C ASP A 24 -5.74 13.92 -3.16
N ILE A 25 -4.54 13.66 -2.66
CA ILE A 25 -3.30 14.25 -3.19
C ILE A 25 -2.73 13.43 -4.36
N ILE A 26 -2.78 12.10 -4.29
CA ILE A 26 -2.19 11.20 -5.27
C ILE A 26 -3.28 10.69 -6.20
N LYS A 27 -3.35 11.27 -7.41
CA LYS A 27 -4.37 10.93 -8.41
C LYS A 27 -4.41 9.44 -8.79
N ASP A 28 -3.26 8.77 -8.74
CA ASP A 28 -3.10 7.36 -9.10
C ASP A 28 -3.11 6.49 -7.84
N THR A 29 -4.28 6.46 -7.19
CA THR A 29 -4.54 5.74 -5.94
C THR A 29 -5.65 4.71 -6.15
N TYR A 30 -5.41 3.48 -5.70
CA TYR A 30 -6.38 2.38 -5.67
C TYR A 30 -6.78 2.10 -4.23
N ALA A 31 -8.06 2.02 -3.89
CA ALA A 31 -8.47 1.71 -2.52
C ALA A 31 -9.06 0.29 -2.43
N PHE A 32 -8.64 -0.48 -1.42
CA PHE A 32 -9.12 -1.84 -1.20
C PHE A 32 -9.67 -2.02 0.22
N GLY A 33 -10.69 -2.87 0.34
CA GLY A 33 -11.16 -3.32 1.65
C GLY A 33 -10.15 -4.27 2.29
N TRP A 34 -9.85 -4.06 3.57
CA TRP A 34 -8.99 -4.96 4.34
C TRP A 34 -9.80 -6.14 4.89
N SER A 35 -9.30 -7.36 4.67
CA SER A 35 -9.80 -8.60 5.28
C SER A 35 -8.63 -9.43 5.80
N ARG A 36 -8.87 -10.21 6.87
CA ARG A 36 -7.87 -11.13 7.43
C ARG A 36 -7.73 -12.43 6.64
N VAL A 37 -8.74 -12.79 5.86
CA VAL A 37 -8.84 -14.11 5.22
C VAL A 37 -9.10 -14.04 3.72
N GLU A 38 -9.75 -12.96 3.26
CA GLU A 38 -10.06 -12.76 1.84
C GLU A 38 -9.08 -11.75 1.22
N ILE A 39 -8.68 -12.02 -0.02
CA ILE A 39 -7.88 -11.09 -0.82
C ILE A 39 -8.75 -10.58 -1.97
N ASP A 40 -8.84 -9.26 -2.11
CA ASP A 40 -9.52 -8.64 -3.24
C ASP A 40 -8.83 -9.04 -4.57
N ALA A 41 -9.61 -9.53 -5.54
CA ALA A 41 -9.09 -10.00 -6.82
C ALA A 41 -8.35 -8.89 -7.61
N HIS A 42 -8.76 -7.63 -7.45
CA HIS A 42 -8.12 -6.49 -8.11
C HIS A 42 -6.78 -6.15 -7.44
N LEU A 43 -6.67 -6.27 -6.12
CA LEU A 43 -5.39 -6.17 -5.42
C LEU A 43 -4.42 -7.26 -5.90
N ARG A 44 -4.90 -8.50 -5.99
CA ARG A 44 -4.10 -9.61 -6.54
C ARG A 44 -3.63 -9.32 -7.97
N ALA A 45 -4.51 -8.81 -8.84
CA ALA A 45 -4.14 -8.48 -10.21
C ALA A 45 -3.02 -7.41 -10.28
N LEU A 46 -3.02 -6.42 -9.38
CA LEU A 46 -1.94 -5.43 -9.30
C LEU A 46 -0.61 -6.04 -8.84
N LEU A 47 -0.66 -6.95 -7.87
CA LEU A 47 0.54 -7.62 -7.35
C LEU A 47 1.17 -8.60 -8.35
N ASP A 48 0.35 -9.20 -9.22
CA ASP A 48 0.81 -10.14 -10.26
C ASP A 48 1.33 -9.42 -11.52
N ASP A 49 1.13 -8.10 -11.64
CA ASP A 49 1.55 -7.31 -12.79
C ASP A 49 3.03 -6.86 -12.65
N PRO A 50 3.92 -7.26 -13.58
CA PRO A 50 5.36 -7.04 -13.46
C PRO A 50 5.80 -5.57 -13.57
N GLN A 51 4.91 -4.64 -13.96
CA GLN A 51 5.24 -3.22 -13.94
C GLN A 51 5.38 -2.67 -12.51
N TRP A 52 4.92 -3.43 -11.51
CA TRP A 52 4.86 -3.04 -10.11
C TRP A 52 5.98 -3.67 -9.28
N GLN A 53 6.61 -2.83 -8.45
CA GLN A 53 7.47 -3.26 -7.36
C GLN A 53 6.81 -2.83 -6.05
N PRO A 54 6.10 -3.72 -5.37
CA PRO A 54 5.33 -3.37 -4.19
C PRO A 54 6.23 -3.08 -2.99
N TYR A 55 5.81 -2.10 -2.20
CA TYR A 55 6.42 -1.76 -0.91
C TYR A 55 5.35 -1.73 0.15
N ILE A 56 5.71 -2.22 1.33
CA ILE A 56 4.90 -2.07 2.53
C ILE A 56 5.46 -0.88 3.31
N VAL A 57 4.66 0.18 3.47
CA VAL A 57 5.05 1.41 4.13
C VAL A 57 4.49 1.44 5.55
N PHE A 58 5.38 1.49 6.53
CA PHE A 58 5.04 1.65 7.95
C PHE A 58 5.94 2.71 8.59
N PRO A 59 5.49 3.37 9.68
CA PRO A 59 6.34 4.30 10.41
C PRO A 59 7.63 3.62 10.91
N GLY A 60 8.78 4.22 10.59
CA GLY A 60 10.09 3.66 10.89
C GLY A 60 10.37 3.45 12.39
N GLU A 61 9.70 4.22 13.26
CA GLU A 61 9.86 4.14 14.72
C GLU A 61 9.45 2.79 15.33
N PHE A 62 8.66 1.99 14.59
CA PHE A 62 8.13 0.69 15.06
C PHE A 62 8.79 -0.52 14.39
N VAL A 63 9.82 -0.33 13.58
CA VAL A 63 10.50 -1.42 12.86
C VAL A 63 12.00 -1.44 13.16
N ALA A 64 12.60 -2.63 13.09
CA ALA A 64 14.05 -2.78 13.20
C ALA A 64 14.73 -2.05 12.03
N GLN A 65 15.84 -1.35 12.30
CA GLN A 65 16.47 -0.44 11.35
C GLN A 65 16.87 -1.13 10.04
N GLU A 66 17.28 -2.39 10.10
CA GLU A 66 17.62 -3.23 8.96
C GLU A 66 16.44 -3.55 8.02
N ARG A 67 15.20 -3.35 8.47
CA ARG A 67 13.98 -3.50 7.65
C ARG A 67 13.52 -2.18 7.03
N VAL A 68 14.19 -1.07 7.34
CA VAL A 68 13.86 0.25 6.79
C VAL A 68 14.54 0.41 5.44
N VAL A 69 13.75 0.64 4.40
CA VAL A 69 14.25 1.02 3.08
C VAL A 69 14.38 2.54 3.05
N ALA A 70 15.61 3.05 3.07
CA ALA A 70 15.87 4.50 3.01
C ALA A 70 15.66 5.09 1.61
N GLU A 71 15.96 4.31 0.56
CA GLU A 71 15.82 4.71 -0.83
C GLU A 71 15.12 3.63 -1.64
N VAL A 72 14.14 4.05 -2.44
CA VAL A 72 13.38 3.14 -3.32
C VAL A 72 14.07 3.08 -4.69
N ALA A 73 14.73 1.96 -4.97
CA ALA A 73 15.29 1.64 -6.28
C ALA A 73 14.43 0.57 -6.97
N ARG A 74 14.29 0.68 -8.30
CA ARG A 74 13.64 -0.36 -9.10
C ARG A 74 14.58 -1.54 -9.30
N GLU A 75 14.16 -2.71 -8.84
CA GLU A 75 14.84 -3.98 -8.93
C GLU A 75 14.02 -4.92 -9.81
N ASP A 76 14.64 -5.47 -10.84
CA ASP A 76 13.95 -6.41 -11.73
C ASP A 76 13.58 -7.70 -11.00
N GLY A 77 12.34 -8.15 -11.17
CA GLY A 77 11.87 -9.42 -10.66
C GLY A 77 11.57 -9.47 -9.16
N LYS A 78 11.61 -8.34 -8.44
CA LYS A 78 11.20 -8.27 -7.04
C LYS A 78 9.71 -8.54 -6.91
N ARG A 79 9.37 -9.70 -6.35
CA ARG A 79 7.99 -10.08 -6.03
C ARG A 79 7.64 -9.68 -4.59
N PRO A 80 6.38 -9.30 -4.31
CA PRO A 80 5.87 -9.13 -2.94
C PRO A 80 6.02 -10.39 -2.10
#